data_AF-X1TN47-F1
#
_entry.id   AF-X1TN47-F1
#
_cell.length_a   1.000
_cell.length_b   1.000
_cell.length_c   1.000
_cell.angle_alpha   90.00
_cell.angle_beta   90.00
_cell.angle_gamma   90.00
#
_symmetry.space_group_name_H-M   'P 1'
#
loop_
_entity.id
_entity.type
_entity.pdbx_description
1 polymer ?
#
loop_
_entity_poly.entity_id
_entity_poly.type
_entity_poly.pdbx_seq_one_letter_code
_entity_poly.pdbx_strand_id
1 'polypeptide(L)'
;TGEEIAAVLLEPIQGEGGAIIPPDDYFPKVREICDRHSVLLIADEVQTGMGCTGKMFCMDHYGVAPDIMALGKAFGGAVMPIGAFVSTKEIWEKMTPNPFLHTTTFGGNPIACAAAIAAINVLLEERLPEQAAEKGDYFIPKLVNLMSKYPNICDECRGRGLMIGMQFTSDEAGYEVAKGLFEEGILVAGTLINAKAIRIEPPLTITKEELDIVLKALEKVFSKVSKQFS
;
A
#
# COMPACT_ATOMS: atom_id res chain seq x y z
N THR A 1 -28.75 24.24 -11.84
CA THR A 1 -28.51 22.80 -12.00
C THR A 1 -27.01 22.60 -12.09
N GLY A 2 -26.35 22.49 -10.94
CA GLY A 2 -24.92 22.21 -10.85
C GLY A 2 -24.78 20.92 -10.05
N GLU A 3 -24.00 19.98 -10.55
CA GLU A 3 -23.70 18.75 -9.83
C GLU A 3 -22.85 19.13 -8.61
N GLU A 4 -23.45 19.14 -7.42
CA GLU A 4 -22.71 19.35 -6.18
C GLU A 4 -21.87 18.09 -5.88
N ILE A 5 -20.58 18.29 -5.61
CA ILE A 5 -19.65 17.20 -5.33
C ILE A 5 -19.88 16.75 -3.88
N ALA A 6 -20.25 15.49 -3.67
CA ALA A 6 -20.49 14.95 -2.33
C ALA A 6 -19.19 14.53 -1.62
N ALA A 7 -18.26 13.92 -2.35
CA ALA A 7 -17.04 13.36 -1.79
C ALA A 7 -15.90 13.27 -2.82
N VAL A 8 -14.68 13.21 -2.31
CA VAL A 8 -13.45 12.83 -3.02
C VAL A 8 -12.91 11.56 -2.37
N LEU A 9 -12.64 10.52 -3.16
CA LEU A 9 -12.06 9.25 -2.71
C LEU A 9 -10.68 9.07 -3.32
N LEU A 10 -9.68 8.83 -2.47
CA LEU A 10 -8.28 8.69 -2.87
C LEU A 10 -7.57 7.62 -2.03
N GLU A 11 -6.72 6.83 -2.68
CA GLU A 11 -5.68 6.08 -1.97
C GLU A 11 -4.56 7.04 -1.53
N PRO A 12 -4.03 6.93 -0.29
CA PRO A 12 -2.88 7.74 0.15
C PRO A 12 -1.61 7.56 -0.69
N ILE A 13 -1.41 6.34 -1.18
CA ILE A 13 -0.40 5.94 -2.17
C ILE A 13 -1.11 4.99 -3.11
N GLN A 14 -1.13 5.26 -4.42
CA GLN A 14 -1.83 4.39 -5.36
C GLN A 14 -1.06 3.09 -5.53
N GLY A 15 -1.56 2.00 -4.95
CA GLY A 15 -0.83 0.73 -4.93
C GLY A 15 -0.82 0.05 -6.28
N GLU A 16 -2.01 -0.17 -6.84
CA GLU A 16 -2.18 -0.84 -8.14
C GLU A 16 -1.73 0.02 -9.34
N GLY A 17 -1.49 1.31 -9.14
CA GLY A 17 -0.79 2.18 -10.10
C GLY A 17 0.72 2.01 -10.10
N GLY A 18 1.26 1.20 -9.18
CA GLY A 18 2.69 0.95 -9.02
C GLY A 18 3.31 1.70 -7.86
N ALA A 19 2.64 1.84 -6.71
CA ALA A 19 3.11 2.61 -5.55
C ALA A 19 3.40 4.09 -5.88
N ILE A 20 2.41 4.79 -6.45
CA ILE A 20 2.52 6.22 -6.77
C ILE A 20 2.35 7.06 -5.50
N ILE A 21 3.41 7.74 -5.09
CA ILE A 21 3.44 8.57 -3.88
C ILE A 21 3.18 10.02 -4.28
N PRO A 22 2.12 10.66 -3.76
CA PRO A 22 1.91 12.07 -4.02
C PRO A 22 2.92 12.95 -3.26
N PRO A 23 3.11 14.22 -3.66
CA PRO A 23 3.90 15.18 -2.88
C PRO A 23 3.39 15.33 -1.44
N ASP A 24 4.29 15.64 -0.49
CA ASP A 24 3.95 15.74 0.94
C ASP A 24 2.86 16.79 1.25
N ASP A 25 2.69 17.81 0.39
CA ASP A 25 1.67 18.85 0.54
C ASP A 25 0.34 18.54 -0.17
N TYR A 26 0.23 17.40 -0.85
CA TYR A 26 -0.95 17.02 -1.63
C TYR A 26 -2.19 16.82 -0.76
N PHE A 27 -2.13 15.92 0.23
CA PHE A 27 -3.28 15.67 1.11
C PHE A 27 -3.67 16.85 1.99
N PRO A 28 -2.73 17.64 2.55
CA PRO A 28 -3.07 18.89 3.21
C PRO A 28 -3.89 19.84 2.32
N LYS A 29 -3.49 19.99 1.04
CA LYS A 29 -4.25 20.79 0.06
C LYS A 29 -5.61 20.18 -0.27
N VAL A 30 -5.69 18.86 -0.47
CA VAL A 30 -6.97 18.17 -0.72
C VAL A 30 -7.94 18.38 0.45
N ARG A 31 -7.46 18.26 1.69
CA ARG A 31 -8.24 18.50 2.90
C ARG A 31 -8.78 19.92 2.95
N GLU A 32 -7.94 20.92 2.70
CA GLU A 32 -8.36 22.33 2.66
C GLU A 32 -9.46 22.58 1.61
N ILE A 33 -9.32 21.98 0.43
CA ILE A 33 -10.32 22.07 -0.65
C ILE A 33 -11.63 21.42 -0.21
N CYS A 34 -11.56 20.23 0.37
CA CYS A 34 -12.73 19.50 0.87
C CYS A 34 -13.49 20.29 1.93
N ASP A 35 -12.77 20.90 2.88
CA ASP A 35 -13.37 21.74 3.94
C ASP A 35 -14.04 22.99 3.36
N ARG A 36 -13.36 23.69 2.46
CA ARG A 36 -13.87 24.91 1.81
C ARG A 36 -15.17 24.66 1.05
N HIS A 37 -15.31 23.49 0.45
CA HIS A 37 -16.44 23.15 -0.41
C HIS A 37 -17.46 22.23 0.26
N SER A 38 -17.29 21.90 1.55
CA SER A 38 -18.15 20.94 2.27
C SER A 38 -18.25 19.59 1.56
N VAL A 39 -17.13 19.12 1.02
CA VAL A 39 -16.97 17.84 0.34
C VAL A 39 -16.30 16.86 1.31
N LEU A 40 -16.78 15.61 1.36
CA LEU A 40 -16.17 14.60 2.21
C LEU A 40 -14.86 14.08 1.62
N LEU A 41 -13.83 13.94 2.44
CA LEU A 41 -12.59 13.24 2.08
C LEU A 41 -12.66 11.77 2.52
N ILE A 42 -12.58 10.86 1.57
CA ILE A 42 -12.52 9.42 1.79
C ILE A 42 -11.10 8.94 1.50
N ALA A 43 -10.44 8.36 2.51
CA ALA A 43 -9.17 7.67 2.33
C ALA A 43 -9.41 6.17 2.12
N ASP A 44 -8.99 5.65 0.97
CA ASP A 44 -8.92 4.22 0.72
C ASP A 44 -7.57 3.69 1.25
N GLU A 45 -7.59 3.21 2.49
CA GLU A 45 -6.43 2.64 3.19
C GLU A 45 -6.43 1.11 3.13
N VAL A 46 -7.20 0.50 2.20
CA VAL A 46 -7.30 -0.95 2.06
C VAL A 46 -5.93 -1.58 1.77
N GLN A 47 -5.04 -0.89 1.05
CA GLN A 47 -3.65 -1.34 0.83
C GLN A 47 -2.63 -0.68 1.75
N THR A 48 -2.74 0.63 1.92
CA THR A 48 -1.70 1.43 2.58
C THR A 48 -1.75 1.37 4.11
N GLY A 49 -2.89 0.96 4.66
CA GLY A 49 -3.12 0.87 6.10
C GLY A 49 -2.41 -0.30 6.76
N MET A 50 -2.70 -0.49 8.04
CA MET A 50 -2.19 -1.58 8.87
C MET A 50 -0.65 -1.66 8.91
N GLY A 51 0.04 -0.51 8.85
CA GLY A 51 1.49 -0.46 9.00
C GLY A 51 2.31 -0.48 7.71
N CYS A 52 1.71 -0.80 6.56
CA CYS A 52 2.43 -1.10 5.30
C CYS A 52 3.44 -0.02 4.90
N THR A 53 3.04 1.25 5.08
CA THR A 53 3.83 2.41 4.67
C THR A 53 4.73 2.99 5.78
N GLY A 54 4.88 2.30 6.90
CA GLY A 54 5.71 2.78 8.02
C GLY A 54 4.97 3.56 9.12
N LYS A 55 3.64 3.71 8.99
CA LYS A 55 2.71 4.25 9.98
C LYS A 55 1.48 3.35 10.03
N MET A 56 0.71 3.38 11.12
CA MET A 56 -0.50 2.56 11.23
C MET A 56 -1.44 2.82 10.05
N PHE A 57 -1.68 4.09 9.75
CA PHE A 57 -2.39 4.53 8.55
C PHE A 57 -1.48 5.45 7.74
N CYS A 58 -1.53 5.38 6.41
CA CYS A 58 -0.67 6.18 5.57
C CYS A 58 -1.01 7.67 5.63
N MET A 59 -2.27 8.03 5.86
CA MET A 59 -2.73 9.41 6.08
C MET A 59 -2.00 10.10 7.25
N ASP A 60 -1.49 9.34 8.23
CA ASP A 60 -0.72 9.88 9.36
C ASP A 60 0.59 10.52 8.91
N HIS A 61 1.16 10.10 7.78
CA HIS A 61 2.35 10.75 7.20
C HIS A 61 2.08 12.19 6.76
N TYR A 62 0.84 12.48 6.37
CA TYR A 62 0.42 13.78 5.88
C TYR A 62 -0.22 14.64 6.96
N GLY A 63 -0.43 14.09 8.17
CA GLY A 63 -1.10 14.80 9.27
C GLY A 63 -2.56 15.15 8.97
N VAL A 64 -3.23 14.39 8.11
CA VAL A 64 -4.61 14.65 7.66
C VAL A 64 -5.53 13.55 8.17
N ALA A 65 -6.63 13.95 8.82
CA ALA A 65 -7.74 13.05 9.14
C ALA A 65 -8.78 13.06 8.00
N PRO A 66 -9.09 11.91 7.37
CA PRO A 66 -10.20 11.81 6.44
C PRO A 66 -11.54 11.79 7.18
N ASP A 67 -12.62 12.10 6.47
CA ASP A 67 -13.98 12.00 6.99
C ASP A 67 -14.46 10.55 7.06
N ILE A 68 -14.00 9.74 6.10
CA ILE A 68 -14.26 8.31 5.99
C ILE A 68 -12.95 7.59 5.65
N MET A 69 -12.71 6.44 6.24
CA MET A 69 -11.61 5.54 5.91
C MET A 69 -12.14 4.14 5.57
N ALA A 70 -11.64 3.57 4.47
CA ALA A 70 -11.88 2.19 4.11
C ALA A 70 -10.68 1.32 4.51
N LEU A 71 -10.93 0.19 5.16
CA LEU A 71 -9.92 -0.81 5.55
C LEU A 71 -10.28 -2.19 5.00
N GLY A 72 -9.26 -3.00 4.75
CA GLY A 72 -9.38 -4.37 4.26
C GLY A 72 -8.03 -5.09 4.32
N LYS A 73 -7.78 -6.04 3.41
CA LYS A 73 -6.50 -6.79 3.30
C LYS A 73 -5.91 -7.21 4.66
N ALA A 74 -4.83 -6.57 5.09
CA ALA A 74 -4.11 -6.85 6.33
C ALA A 74 -4.94 -6.61 7.60
N PHE A 75 -6.07 -5.90 7.50
CA PHE A 75 -6.98 -5.66 8.61
C PHE A 75 -7.47 -6.96 9.25
N GLY A 76 -7.65 -8.03 8.45
CA GLY A 76 -7.99 -9.36 8.95
C GLY A 76 -6.82 -10.22 9.41
N GLY A 77 -5.62 -9.64 9.54
CA GLY A 77 -4.38 -10.34 9.86
C GLY A 77 -3.94 -11.36 8.81
N ALA A 78 -4.46 -11.25 7.57
CA ALA A 78 -4.37 -12.29 6.54
C ALA A 78 -4.93 -13.66 6.96
N VAL A 79 -5.75 -13.72 8.02
CA VAL A 79 -6.41 -14.94 8.52
C VAL A 79 -7.87 -14.99 8.09
N MET A 80 -8.59 -13.86 8.21
CA MET A 80 -10.02 -13.78 7.91
C MET A 80 -10.34 -12.66 6.91
N PRO A 81 -11.30 -12.87 5.99
CA PRO A 81 -11.83 -11.78 5.18
C PRO A 81 -12.63 -10.81 6.05
N ILE A 82 -12.19 -9.55 6.09
CA ILE A 82 -12.88 -8.47 6.79
C ILE A 82 -12.53 -7.14 6.13
N GLY A 83 -13.53 -6.27 6.07
CA GLY A 83 -13.34 -4.85 5.73
C GLY A 83 -14.03 -3.99 6.79
N ALA A 84 -13.62 -2.72 6.87
CA ALA A 84 -14.26 -1.74 7.72
C ALA A 84 -14.51 -0.44 6.95
N PHE A 85 -15.67 0.15 7.20
CA PHE A 85 -15.98 1.53 6.91
C PHE A 85 -15.92 2.26 8.25
N VAL A 86 -14.99 3.22 8.36
CA VAL A 86 -14.82 4.04 9.56
C VAL A 86 -15.17 5.47 9.18
N SER A 87 -16.03 6.14 9.94
CA SER A 87 -16.40 7.53 9.68
C SER A 87 -16.38 8.38 10.93
N THR A 88 -16.42 9.70 10.75
CA THR A 88 -16.76 10.61 11.84
C THR A 88 -18.14 10.30 12.43
N LYS A 89 -18.35 10.72 13.67
CA LYS A 89 -19.62 10.59 14.37
C LYS A 89 -20.76 11.30 13.62
N GLU A 90 -20.51 12.50 13.11
CA GLU A 90 -21.51 13.30 12.39
C GLU A 90 -22.06 12.57 11.15
N ILE A 91 -21.19 11.87 10.42
CA ILE A 91 -21.58 11.05 9.26
C ILE A 91 -22.35 9.82 9.73
N TRP A 92 -21.84 9.12 10.76
CA TRP A 92 -22.46 7.90 11.26
C TRP A 92 -23.87 8.12 11.81
N GLU A 93 -24.12 9.28 12.44
CA GLU A 93 -25.43 9.65 12.97
C GLU A 93 -26.54 9.66 11.90
N LYS A 94 -26.20 9.86 10.61
CA LYS A 94 -27.16 9.79 9.50
C LYS A 94 -27.76 8.39 9.31
N MET A 95 -27.09 7.34 9.77
CA MET A 95 -27.57 5.96 9.76
C MET A 95 -28.48 5.63 10.95
N THR A 96 -28.46 6.44 12.01
CA THR A 96 -29.15 6.13 13.28
C THR A 96 -30.69 6.08 13.15
N PRO A 97 -31.36 6.95 12.36
CA PRO A 97 -32.81 6.86 12.17
C PRO A 97 -33.27 5.55 11.52
N ASN A 98 -32.40 4.91 10.73
CA ASN A 98 -32.66 3.61 10.13
C ASN A 98 -31.36 2.77 10.07
N PRO A 99 -31.03 2.03 11.16
CA PRO A 99 -29.79 1.26 11.22
C PRO A 99 -29.76 0.07 10.23
N PHE A 100 -30.89 -0.23 9.58
CA PHE A 100 -30.99 -1.28 8.57
C PHE A 100 -30.78 -0.79 7.14
N LEU A 101 -30.53 0.53 6.95
CA LEU A 101 -30.35 1.14 5.63
C LEU A 101 -29.20 0.50 4.82
N HIS A 102 -28.13 0.08 5.50
CA HIS A 102 -27.03 -0.66 4.90
C HIS A 102 -26.56 -1.75 5.87
N THR A 103 -26.61 -3.01 5.42
CA THR A 103 -26.20 -4.17 6.21
C THR A 103 -25.58 -5.23 5.30
N THR A 104 -24.87 -6.18 5.91
CA THR A 104 -24.34 -7.36 5.21
C THR A 104 -24.40 -8.57 6.11
N THR A 105 -24.72 -9.75 5.56
CA THR A 105 -24.96 -10.99 6.32
C THR A 105 -23.74 -11.42 7.16
N PHE A 106 -22.53 -11.23 6.63
CA PHE A 106 -21.30 -11.71 7.27
C PHE A 106 -20.45 -10.61 7.90
N GLY A 107 -20.83 -9.34 7.74
CA GLY A 107 -20.08 -8.21 8.31
C GLY A 107 -20.13 -8.23 9.84
N GLY A 108 -18.97 -8.03 10.47
CA GLY A 108 -18.85 -8.03 11.92
C GLY A 108 -19.01 -9.41 12.57
N ASN A 109 -18.85 -10.51 11.81
CA ASN A 109 -18.89 -11.84 12.40
C ASN A 109 -17.78 -12.01 13.46
N PRO A 110 -18.02 -12.74 14.56
CA PRO A 110 -17.07 -12.81 15.68
C PRO A 110 -15.67 -13.30 15.33
N ILE A 111 -15.55 -14.23 14.38
CA ILE A 111 -14.25 -14.82 13.99
C ILE A 111 -13.40 -13.79 13.25
N ALA A 112 -14.01 -13.07 12.31
CA ALA A 112 -13.34 -12.00 11.58
C ALA A 112 -12.93 -10.85 12.52
N CYS A 113 -13.79 -10.47 13.46
CA CYS A 113 -13.45 -9.45 14.47
C CYS A 113 -12.31 -9.91 15.39
N ALA A 114 -12.30 -11.17 15.83
CA ALA A 114 -11.21 -11.71 16.65
C ALA A 114 -9.86 -11.68 15.91
N ALA A 115 -9.84 -12.05 14.63
CA ALA A 115 -8.65 -11.95 13.79
C ALA A 115 -8.16 -10.51 13.64
N ALA A 116 -9.06 -9.55 13.40
CA ALA A 116 -8.71 -8.14 13.27
C ALA A 116 -8.16 -7.54 14.57
N ILE A 117 -8.79 -7.86 15.72
CA ILE A 117 -8.29 -7.42 17.04
C ILE A 117 -6.89 -7.99 17.30
N ALA A 118 -6.68 -9.29 17.04
CA ALA A 118 -5.38 -9.91 17.20
C ALA A 118 -4.31 -9.28 16.28
N ALA A 119 -4.66 -9.00 15.01
CA ALA A 119 -3.78 -8.34 14.07
C ALA A 119 -3.36 -6.94 14.55
N ILE A 120 -4.32 -6.13 15.03
CA ILE A 120 -4.04 -4.81 15.59
C ILE A 120 -3.12 -4.92 16.81
N ASN A 121 -3.39 -5.86 17.73
CA ASN A 121 -2.54 -6.06 18.90
C ASN A 121 -1.09 -6.39 18.51
N VAL A 122 -0.90 -7.33 17.57
CA VAL A 122 0.45 -7.68 17.08
C VAL A 122 1.14 -6.48 16.43
N LEU A 123 0.44 -5.72 15.58
CA LEU A 123 1.02 -4.52 14.94
C LEU A 123 1.53 -3.51 15.98
N LEU A 124 0.79 -3.32 17.08
CA LEU A 124 1.12 -2.38 18.14
C LEU A 124 2.20 -2.91 19.10
N GLU A 125 2.06 -4.15 19.57
CA GLU A 125 2.97 -4.78 20.54
C GLU A 125 4.36 -5.01 19.94
N GLU A 126 4.42 -5.48 18.69
CA GLU A 126 5.68 -5.71 17.98
C GLU A 126 6.18 -4.48 17.23
N ARG A 127 5.43 -3.37 17.24
CA ARG A 127 5.81 -2.11 16.59
C ARG A 127 6.11 -2.28 15.10
N LEU A 128 5.29 -3.10 14.43
CA LEU A 128 5.49 -3.46 13.03
C LEU A 128 5.41 -2.26 12.06
N PRO A 129 4.56 -1.23 12.27
CA PRO A 129 4.63 -0.02 11.47
C PRO A 129 6.02 0.64 11.52
N GLU A 130 6.62 0.81 12.70
CA GLU A 130 7.96 1.39 12.81
C GLU A 130 9.02 0.48 12.17
N GLN A 131 8.91 -0.84 12.34
CA GLN A 131 9.79 -1.79 11.65
C GLN A 131 9.68 -1.67 10.13
N ALA A 132 8.47 -1.49 9.59
CA ALA A 132 8.27 -1.29 8.15
C ALA A 132 8.93 0.00 7.65
N ALA A 133 8.90 1.08 8.45
CA ALA A 133 9.64 2.30 8.15
C ALA A 133 11.16 2.03 8.12
N GLU A 134 11.71 1.42 9.17
CA GLU A 134 13.15 1.12 9.27
C GLU A 134 13.65 0.18 8.15
N LYS A 135 12.84 -0.82 7.79
CA LYS A 135 13.16 -1.78 6.72
C LYS A 135 13.04 -1.13 5.35
N GLY A 136 12.05 -0.25 5.15
CA GLY A 136 11.93 0.58 3.95
C GLY A 136 13.15 1.48 3.74
N ASP A 137 13.55 2.21 4.79
CA ASP A 137 14.73 3.08 4.80
C ASP A 137 16.02 2.30 4.53
N TYR A 138 16.08 1.04 4.94
CA TYR A 138 17.20 0.14 4.66
C TYR A 138 17.20 -0.36 3.20
N PHE A 139 16.05 -0.74 2.68
CA PHE A 139 15.93 -1.55 1.46
C PHE A 139 15.76 -0.71 0.19
N ILE A 140 14.95 0.35 0.24
CA ILE A 140 14.67 1.21 -0.92
C ILE A 140 15.96 1.84 -1.49
N PRO A 141 16.87 2.42 -0.70
CA PRO A 141 18.12 2.97 -1.23
C PRO A 141 19.00 1.92 -1.92
N LYS A 142 18.95 0.66 -1.46
CA LYS A 142 19.70 -0.45 -2.08
C LYS A 142 19.08 -0.89 -3.40
N LEU A 143 17.74 -0.93 -3.48
CA LEU A 143 17.05 -1.16 -4.75
C LEU A 143 17.36 -0.06 -5.76
N VAL A 144 17.34 1.21 -5.35
CA VAL A 144 17.73 2.36 -6.20
C VAL A 144 19.19 2.24 -6.66
N ASN A 145 20.11 1.87 -5.76
CA ASN A 145 21.50 1.64 -6.13
C ASN A 145 21.63 0.51 -7.17
N LEU A 146 20.95 -0.62 -6.95
CA LEU A 146 20.95 -1.74 -7.89
C LEU A 146 20.39 -1.33 -9.26
N MET A 147 19.25 -0.65 -9.28
CA MET A 147 18.62 -0.10 -10.49
C MET A 147 19.61 0.78 -11.28
N SER A 148 20.36 1.65 -10.60
CA SER A 148 21.34 2.54 -11.27
C SER A 148 22.45 1.81 -12.04
N LYS A 149 22.73 0.55 -11.71
CA LYS A 149 23.70 -0.30 -12.43
C LYS A 149 23.11 -0.90 -13.72
N TYR A 150 21.78 -0.92 -13.86
CA TYR A 150 21.07 -1.56 -14.96
C TYR A 150 19.98 -0.62 -15.54
N PRO A 151 20.35 0.57 -16.04
CA PRO A 151 19.40 1.59 -16.51
C PRO A 151 18.63 1.18 -17.77
N ASN A 152 19.03 0.10 -18.45
CA ASN A 152 18.34 -0.41 -19.64
C ASN A 152 17.13 -1.31 -19.32
N ILE A 153 16.93 -1.70 -18.06
CA ILE A 153 15.81 -2.56 -17.65
C ILE A 153 14.88 -1.93 -16.61
N CYS A 154 15.38 -1.06 -15.73
CA CYS A 154 14.58 -0.47 -14.65
C CYS A 154 14.83 1.03 -14.54
N ASP A 155 13.75 1.81 -14.60
CA ASP A 155 13.78 3.27 -14.72
C ASP A 155 13.57 3.98 -13.39
N GLU A 156 12.74 3.39 -12.53
CA GLU A 156 12.32 4.03 -11.29
C GLU A 156 12.06 2.98 -10.20
N CYS A 157 12.47 3.29 -8.98
CA CYS A 157 12.10 2.56 -7.79
C CYS A 157 11.54 3.58 -6.79
N ARG A 158 10.29 3.38 -6.40
CA ARG A 158 9.53 4.27 -5.52
C ARG A 158 8.85 3.45 -4.43
N GLY A 159 8.70 4.03 -3.25
CA GLY A 159 8.06 3.33 -2.15
C GLY A 159 8.15 4.11 -0.85
N ARG A 160 7.31 3.71 0.11
CA ARG A 160 7.34 4.22 1.49
C ARG A 160 7.10 3.03 2.41
N GLY A 161 7.94 2.87 3.43
CA GLY A 161 7.94 1.65 4.24
C GLY A 161 8.21 0.41 3.37
N LEU A 162 7.36 -0.61 3.48
CA LEU A 162 7.46 -1.84 2.71
C LEU A 162 6.49 -1.91 1.52
N MET A 163 5.83 -0.79 1.18
CA MET A 163 5.05 -0.65 -0.04
C MET A 163 5.93 -0.07 -1.14
N ILE A 164 6.48 -0.94 -2.00
CA ILE A 164 7.50 -0.57 -2.99
C ILE A 164 7.06 -1.00 -4.39
N GLY A 165 7.22 -0.10 -5.35
CA GLY A 165 7.04 -0.34 -6.78
C GLY A 165 8.35 -0.14 -7.54
N MET A 166 8.74 -1.13 -8.33
CA MET A 166 9.82 -1.02 -9.30
C MET A 166 9.23 -0.92 -10.71
N GLN A 167 9.54 0.16 -11.40
CA GLN A 167 9.12 0.46 -12.77
C GLN A 167 10.21 0.03 -13.75
N PHE A 168 9.81 -0.77 -14.74
CA PHE A 168 10.70 -1.28 -15.78
C PHE A 168 10.54 -0.49 -17.09
N THR A 169 11.57 -0.52 -17.92
CA THR A 169 11.62 0.16 -19.23
C THR A 169 10.50 -0.34 -20.16
N SER A 170 10.22 -1.63 -20.09
CA SER A 170 9.09 -2.29 -20.76
C SER A 170 8.40 -3.32 -19.86
N ASP A 171 7.19 -3.70 -20.24
CA ASP A 171 6.43 -4.77 -19.59
C ASP A 171 7.09 -6.13 -19.77
N GLU A 172 7.78 -6.38 -20.90
CA GLU A 172 8.58 -7.60 -21.10
C GLU A 172 9.77 -7.66 -20.15
N ALA A 173 10.47 -6.54 -19.91
CA ALA A 173 11.56 -6.48 -18.96
C ALA A 173 11.08 -6.80 -17.54
N GLY A 174 9.95 -6.21 -17.13
CA GLY A 174 9.31 -6.54 -15.86
C GLY A 174 8.90 -8.01 -15.75
N TYR A 175 8.30 -8.57 -16.81
CA TYR A 175 7.91 -9.98 -16.84
C TYR A 175 9.09 -10.93 -16.68
N GLU A 176 10.19 -10.72 -17.42
CA GLU A 176 11.37 -11.59 -17.33
C GLU A 176 12.07 -11.46 -15.96
N VAL A 177 12.03 -10.28 -15.33
CA VAL A 177 12.50 -10.10 -13.96
C VAL A 177 11.62 -10.85 -12.96
N ALA A 178 10.29 -10.71 -13.04
CA ALA A 178 9.36 -11.42 -12.15
C ALA A 178 9.54 -12.94 -12.26
N LYS A 179 9.63 -13.46 -13.48
CA LYS A 179 9.88 -14.86 -13.78
C LYS A 179 11.24 -15.31 -13.24
N GLY A 180 12.30 -14.51 -13.45
CA GLY A 180 13.63 -14.82 -12.92
C GLY A 180 13.66 -14.89 -11.40
N LEU A 181 12.96 -13.99 -10.70
CA LEU A 181 12.82 -14.05 -9.24
C LEU A 181 12.06 -15.29 -8.79
N PHE A 182 11.02 -15.68 -9.52
CA PHE A 182 10.28 -16.91 -9.26
C PHE A 182 11.17 -18.16 -9.41
N GLU A 183 12.05 -18.20 -10.41
CA GLU A 183 13.08 -19.26 -10.58
C GLU A 183 14.07 -19.30 -9.39
N GLU A 184 14.34 -18.16 -8.76
CA GLU A 184 15.15 -18.05 -7.53
C GLU A 184 14.34 -18.29 -6.24
N GLY A 185 13.06 -18.65 -6.34
CA GLY A 185 12.19 -18.94 -5.19
C GLY A 185 11.62 -17.71 -4.50
N ILE A 186 11.64 -16.53 -5.14
CA ILE A 186 11.09 -15.28 -4.61
C ILE A 186 9.83 -14.92 -5.38
N LEU A 187 8.70 -14.87 -4.68
CA LEU A 187 7.43 -14.48 -5.27
C LEU A 187 7.29 -12.96 -5.28
N VAL A 188 7.14 -12.40 -6.48
CA VAL A 188 6.71 -11.03 -6.74
C VAL A 188 5.55 -11.04 -7.73
N ALA A 189 4.87 -9.91 -7.89
CA ALA A 189 3.77 -9.77 -8.83
C ALA A 189 3.77 -8.38 -9.48
N GLY A 190 3.12 -8.28 -10.64
CA GLY A 190 2.83 -6.98 -11.25
C GLY A 190 1.82 -6.16 -10.43
N THR A 191 1.50 -4.99 -10.95
CA THR A 191 0.37 -4.17 -10.49
C THR A 191 -0.76 -4.17 -11.50
N LEU A 192 -2.01 -4.06 -11.04
CA LEU A 192 -3.17 -4.28 -11.90
C LEU A 192 -3.36 -3.22 -12.99
N ILE A 193 -2.91 -1.98 -12.75
CA ILE A 193 -3.17 -0.82 -13.63
C ILE A 193 -1.88 -0.33 -14.30
N ASN A 194 -0.71 -0.83 -13.89
CA ASN A 194 0.57 -0.49 -14.50
C ASN A 194 1.37 -1.76 -14.87
N ALA A 195 1.30 -2.14 -16.14
CA ALA A 195 1.93 -3.34 -16.70
C ALA A 195 3.46 -3.35 -16.59
N LYS A 196 4.08 -2.17 -16.44
CA LYS A 196 5.52 -2.00 -16.33
C LYS A 196 6.01 -1.99 -14.89
N ALA A 197 5.13 -2.08 -13.89
CA ALA A 197 5.51 -2.04 -12.48
C ALA A 197 5.37 -3.42 -11.83
N ILE A 198 6.43 -3.84 -11.13
CA ILE A 198 6.41 -4.98 -10.20
C ILE A 198 6.34 -4.42 -8.79
N ARG A 199 5.46 -4.98 -7.96
CA ARG A 199 5.42 -4.67 -6.53
C ARG A 199 6.43 -5.52 -5.77
N ILE A 200 7.10 -4.91 -4.80
CA ILE A 200 7.83 -5.59 -3.75
C ILE A 200 7.16 -5.20 -2.43
N GLU A 201 6.24 -6.04 -1.98
CA GLU A 201 5.34 -5.78 -0.85
C GLU A 201 5.39 -6.96 0.14
N PRO A 202 6.54 -7.19 0.80
CA PRO A 202 6.72 -8.32 1.71
C PRO A 202 5.91 -8.14 3.02
N PRO A 203 5.71 -9.21 3.81
CA PRO A 203 5.17 -9.09 5.16
C PRO A 203 6.00 -8.13 6.02
N LEU A 204 5.37 -7.39 6.93
CA LEU A 204 6.09 -6.42 7.79
C LEU A 204 7.09 -7.10 8.73
N THR A 205 6.90 -8.39 8.99
CA THR A 205 7.79 -9.24 9.79
C THR A 205 9.06 -9.68 9.06
N ILE A 206 9.21 -9.38 7.75
CA ILE A 206 10.42 -9.74 6.98
C ILE A 206 11.69 -9.22 7.67
N THR A 207 12.73 -10.03 7.71
CA THR A 207 14.02 -9.69 8.34
C THR A 207 14.94 -8.95 7.37
N LYS A 208 15.96 -8.25 7.88
CA LYS A 208 16.96 -7.58 7.02
C LYS A 208 17.78 -8.60 6.24
N GLU A 209 18.01 -9.77 6.83
CA GLU A 209 18.67 -10.91 6.22
C GLU A 209 17.87 -11.45 5.02
N GLU A 210 16.55 -11.58 5.14
CA GLU A 210 15.68 -11.95 4.04
C GLU A 210 15.64 -10.87 2.95
N LEU A 211 15.62 -9.59 3.32
CA LEU A 211 15.74 -8.48 2.35
C LEU A 211 17.06 -8.56 1.58
N ASP A 212 18.17 -8.92 2.24
CA ASP A 212 19.46 -9.12 1.57
C ASP A 212 19.47 -10.35 0.64
N ILE A 213 18.72 -11.41 0.97
CA ILE A 213 18.50 -12.55 0.05
C ILE A 213 17.77 -12.05 -1.20
N VAL A 214 16.72 -11.23 -1.03
CA VAL A 214 15.98 -10.63 -2.15
C VAL A 214 16.88 -9.77 -3.02
N LEU A 215 17.72 -8.91 -2.43
CA LEU A 215 18.68 -8.08 -3.19
C LEU A 215 19.65 -8.91 -4.03
N LYS A 216 20.20 -9.99 -3.45
CA LYS A 216 21.16 -10.87 -4.14
C LYS A 216 20.52 -11.57 -5.33
N ALA A 217 19.31 -12.10 -5.15
CA ALA A 217 18.57 -12.71 -6.23
C ALA A 217 18.20 -11.69 -7.31
N LEU A 218 17.75 -10.49 -6.91
CA LEU A 218 17.42 -9.42 -7.84
C LEU A 218 18.65 -9.00 -8.68
N GLU A 219 19.82 -8.84 -8.07
CA GLU A 219 21.06 -8.52 -8.79
C GLU A 219 21.47 -9.62 -9.78
N LYS A 220 21.34 -10.89 -9.39
CA LYS A 220 21.57 -12.04 -10.27
C LYS A 220 20.62 -12.03 -11.48
N VAL A 221 19.33 -11.78 -11.23
CA VAL A 221 18.30 -11.72 -12.28
C VAL A 221 18.51 -10.51 -13.19
N PHE A 222 18.79 -9.32 -12.64
CA PHE A 222 19.08 -8.11 -13.41
C PHE A 222 20.29 -8.31 -14.33
N SER A 223 21.36 -8.95 -13.84
CA SER A 223 22.54 -9.27 -14.66
C SER A 223 22.23 -10.21 -15.83
N LYS A 224 21.30 -11.16 -15.64
CA LYS A 224 20.87 -12.09 -16.70
C LYS A 224 19.95 -11.40 -17.72
N VAL A 225 18.95 -10.65 -17.23
CA VAL A 225 17.92 -10.00 -18.06
C VAL A 225 18.51 -8.83 -18.85
N SER A 226 19.37 -7.99 -18.24
CA SER A 226 19.97 -6.84 -18.93
C SER A 226 20.67 -7.17 -20.25
N LYS A 227 21.25 -8.37 -20.38
CA LYS A 227 21.89 -8.87 -21.61
C LYS A 227 20.91 -9.13 -22.76
N GLN A 228 19.63 -9.29 -22.46
CA GLN A 228 18.55 -9.51 -23.45
C GLN A 228 17.99 -8.19 -24.00
N PHE A 229 18.20 -7.10 -23.26
CA PHE A 229 17.73 -5.74 -23.56
C PHE A 229 18.90 -4.78 -23.80
N SER A 230 20.05 -5.31 -24.22
CA SER A 230 21.25 -4.55 -24.61
C SER A 230 21.30 -4.30 -26.12
#